data_AF-A0A9D1YWB0-F1
#
_entry.id   AF-A0A9D1YWB0-F1
#
_cell.length_a   1.000
_cell.length_b   1.000
_cell.length_c   1.000
_cell.angle_alpha   90.00
_cell.angle_beta   90.00
_cell.angle_gamma   90.00
#
_symmetry.space_group_name_H-M   'P 1'
#
loop_
_entity.id
_entity.type
_entity.pdbx_description
1 polymer ?
#
loop_
_entity_poly.entity_id
_entity_poly.type
_entity_poly.pdbx_seq_one_letter_code
_entity_poly.pdbx_strand_id
1 'polypeptide(L)'
;MRTTLDLDPAVLSAARAKANAERISIGKAVSELALAGLQSPRATASSRSGFPVLDGSADHIVTDELVATYRDDDPPADDAA
;
A
#
# COMPACT_ATOMS: atom_id res chain seq x y z
N MET A 1 10.22 -10.55 -19.96
CA MET A 1 10.77 -11.90 -20.19
C MET A 1 9.62 -12.90 -20.19
N ARG A 2 9.72 -13.99 -20.97
CA ARG A 2 8.75 -15.10 -20.92
C ARG A 2 9.42 -16.31 -20.28
N THR A 3 8.85 -16.81 -19.20
CA THR A 3 9.40 -17.89 -18.38
C THR A 3 8.25 -18.74 -17.88
N THR A 4 8.47 -20.04 -17.75
CA THR A 4 7.53 -20.96 -17.10
C THR A 4 7.83 -21.01 -15.62
N LEU A 5 6.83 -20.80 -14.78
CA LEU A 5 6.97 -20.77 -13.32
C LEU A 5 5.85 -21.62 -12.71
N ASP A 6 6.19 -22.38 -11.67
CA ASP A 6 5.20 -23.01 -10.81
C ASP A 6 4.69 -21.97 -9.80
N LEU A 7 3.38 -21.78 -9.74
CA LEU A 7 2.75 -20.79 -8.87
C LEU A 7 1.76 -21.47 -7.94
N ASP A 8 1.76 -21.04 -6.68
CA ASP A 8 0.69 -21.38 -5.75
C ASP A 8 -0.67 -20.90 -6.31
N PRO A 9 -1.75 -21.68 -6.18
CA PRO A 9 -3.07 -21.28 -6.67
C PRO A 9 -3.57 -19.94 -6.15
N ALA A 10 -3.24 -19.58 -4.90
CA ALA A 10 -3.60 -18.29 -4.32
C ALA A 10 -2.87 -17.13 -5.00
N VAL A 11 -1.59 -17.32 -5.34
CA VAL A 11 -0.80 -16.31 -6.09
C VAL A 11 -1.38 -16.10 -7.48
N LEU A 12 -1.74 -17.19 -8.18
CA LEU A 12 -2.37 -17.09 -9.49
C LEU A 12 -3.74 -16.40 -9.42
N SER A 13 -4.52 -16.67 -8.38
CA SER A 13 -5.80 -16.00 -8.13
C SER A 13 -5.63 -14.49 -7.95
N ALA A 14 -4.70 -14.08 -7.09
CA ALA A 14 -4.38 -12.67 -6.85
C ALA A 14 -3.91 -11.96 -8.13
N ALA A 15 -3.03 -12.60 -8.90
CA ALA A 15 -2.55 -12.07 -10.17
C ALA A 15 -3.68 -11.90 -11.21
N ARG A 16 -4.64 -12.84 -11.26
CA ARG A 16 -5.83 -12.74 -12.13
C ARG A 16 -6.73 -11.57 -11.72
N ALA A 17 -6.97 -11.39 -10.42
CA ALA A 17 -7.77 -10.28 -9.92
C ALA A 17 -7.16 -8.94 -10.32
N LYS A 18 -5.85 -8.75 -10.08
CA LYS A 18 -5.11 -7.54 -10.48
C LYS A 18 -5.11 -7.34 -11.99
N ALA A 19 -4.84 -8.39 -12.76
CA ALA A 19 -4.82 -8.31 -14.23
C ALA A 19 -6.18 -7.86 -14.81
N ASN A 20 -7.28 -8.36 -14.25
CA ASN A 20 -8.63 -7.98 -14.66
C ASN A 20 -8.96 -6.53 -14.29
N ALA A 21 -8.62 -6.12 -13.07
CA ALA A 21 -8.87 -4.76 -12.57
C ALA A 21 -8.12 -3.70 -13.40
N GLU A 22 -6.86 -3.98 -13.75
CA GLU A 22 -5.98 -3.03 -14.43
C GLU A 22 -5.88 -3.24 -15.94
N ARG A 23 -6.60 -4.23 -16.49
CA ARG A 23 -6.60 -4.56 -17.92
C ARG A 23 -5.20 -4.85 -18.48
N ILE A 24 -4.39 -5.56 -17.71
CA ILE A 24 -3.02 -6.00 -18.08
C ILE A 24 -2.94 -7.52 -18.24
N SER A 25 -1.82 -8.02 -18.78
CA SER A 25 -1.60 -9.46 -18.86
C SER A 25 -1.32 -10.07 -17.48
N ILE A 26 -1.69 -11.34 -17.29
CA ILE A 26 -1.41 -12.06 -16.03
C ILE A 26 0.09 -12.05 -15.72
N GLY A 27 0.95 -12.26 -16.73
CA GLY A 27 2.40 -12.22 -16.54
C GLY A 27 2.91 -10.85 -16.08
N LYS A 28 2.30 -9.75 -16.57
CA LYS A 28 2.63 -8.39 -16.09
C LYS A 28 2.17 -8.19 -14.65
N ALA A 29 0.95 -8.63 -14.30
CA ALA A 29 0.45 -8.55 -12.93
C ALA A 29 1.33 -9.34 -11.94
N VAL A 30 1.76 -10.56 -12.29
CA VAL A 30 2.72 -11.35 -11.49
C VAL A 30 4.04 -10.60 -11.33
N SER A 31 4.57 -10.04 -12.42
CA SER A 31 5.84 -9.29 -12.37
C SER A 31 5.75 -8.07 -11.45
N GLU A 32 4.66 -7.31 -11.51
CA GLU A 32 4.45 -6.14 -10.66
C GLU A 32 4.27 -6.52 -9.19
N LEU A 33 3.52 -7.59 -8.89
CA LEU A 33 3.37 -8.10 -7.53
C LEU A 33 4.72 -8.57 -6.95
N ALA A 34 5.53 -9.26 -7.77
CA ALA A 34 6.86 -9.69 -7.36
C ALA A 34 7.79 -8.49 -7.09
N LEU A 35 7.79 -7.48 -7.97
CA LEU A 35 8.56 -6.25 -7.76
C LEU A 35 8.11 -5.51 -6.51
N ALA A 36 6.80 -5.39 -6.27
CA ALA A 36 6.27 -4.79 -5.05
C ALA A 36 6.73 -5.55 -3.80
N GLY A 37 6.76 -6.88 -3.83
CA GLY A 37 7.29 -7.70 -2.73
C GLY A 37 8.79 -7.52 -2.49
N LEU A 38 9.58 -7.29 -3.54
CA LEU A 38 11.02 -7.00 -3.43
C LEU A 38 11.32 -5.59 -2.93
N GLN A 39 10.49 -4.61 -3.32
CA GLN A 39 10.61 -3.21 -2.92
C GLN A 39 10.01 -2.93 -1.56
N SER A 40 9.10 -3.79 -1.09
CA SER A 40 8.53 -3.68 0.24
C SER A 40 9.67 -3.69 1.25
N PRO A 41 9.91 -2.58 1.98
CA PRO A 41 10.83 -2.60 3.08
C PRO A 41 10.43 -3.76 3.96
N ARG A 42 11.39 -4.60 4.36
CA ARG A 42 11.12 -5.61 5.38
C ARG A 42 10.56 -4.83 6.54
N ALA A 43 9.24 -4.91 6.76
CA ALA A 43 8.59 -4.19 7.82
C ALA A 43 9.16 -4.78 9.10
N THR A 44 10.21 -4.16 9.61
CA THR A 44 10.55 -4.21 11.02
C THR A 44 9.46 -3.39 11.66
N ALA A 45 8.24 -3.95 11.73
CA ALA A 45 7.19 -3.39 12.55
C ALA A 45 7.82 -3.27 13.93
N SER A 46 8.10 -2.03 14.35
CA SER A 46 8.68 -1.80 15.64
C SER A 46 7.59 -2.23 16.65
N SER A 47 7.85 -3.33 17.35
CA SER A 47 6.90 -3.78 18.37
C SER A 47 7.17 -2.95 19.62
N ARG A 48 6.23 -2.11 20.03
CA ARG A 48 6.27 -1.46 21.35
C ARG A 48 5.30 -2.22 22.27
N SER A 49 5.81 -2.80 23.35
CA SER A 49 5.01 -3.57 24.32
C SER A 49 4.19 -4.73 23.69
N GLY A 50 4.71 -5.39 22.66
CA GLY A 50 4.03 -6.52 22.01
C GLY A 50 2.95 -6.14 21.01
N PHE A 51 2.68 -4.86 20.79
CA PHE A 51 1.78 -4.37 19.75
C PHE A 51 2.58 -3.86 18.54
N PRO A 52 2.15 -4.17 17.30
CA PRO A 52 2.76 -3.60 16.12
C PRO A 52 2.49 -2.10 16.08
N VAL A 53 3.54 -1.29 16.01
CA VAL A 53 3.42 0.16 15.84
C VAL A 53 3.77 0.52 14.40
N LEU A 54 2.96 1.40 13.82
CA LEU A 54 3.30 2.06 12.56
C LEU A 54 4.24 3.22 12.89
N ASP A 55 5.49 3.14 12.44
CA ASP A 55 6.42 4.26 12.57
C ASP A 55 5.99 5.36 11.58
N GLY A 56 5.75 6.56 12.10
CA GLY A 56 5.43 7.72 11.27
C GLY A 56 6.63 8.15 10.41
N SER A 57 6.36 8.89 9.33
CA SER A 57 7.41 9.56 8.56
C SER A 57 7.97 10.74 9.37
N ALA A 58 9.28 10.83 9.50
CA ALA A 58 9.92 12.00 10.12
C ALA A 58 9.67 13.29 9.31
N ASP A 59 9.45 13.17 8.00
CA ASP A 59 9.20 14.29 7.10
C ASP A 59 7.74 14.78 7.17
N HIS A 60 6.84 14.00 7.76
CA HIS A 60 5.42 14.33 7.84
C HIS A 60 4.85 13.96 9.21
N ILE A 61 5.05 14.87 10.16
CA ILE A 61 4.59 14.73 11.53
C ILE A 61 3.12 15.11 11.61
N VAL A 62 2.27 14.16 12.01
CA VAL A 62 0.86 14.40 12.31
C VAL A 62 0.76 14.83 13.77
N THR A 63 0.36 16.07 14.03
CA THR A 63 0.17 16.61 15.39
C THR A 63 -1.31 16.66 15.77
N ASP A 64 -1.59 16.81 17.07
CA ASP A 64 -2.97 16.93 17.57
C ASP A 64 -3.67 18.19 17.04
N GLU A 65 -2.93 19.29 16.83
CA GLU A 65 -3.45 20.52 16.23
C GLU A 65 -3.83 20.33 14.75
N LEU A 66 -3.02 19.57 14.01
CA LEU A 66 -3.32 19.19 12.63
C LEU A 66 -4.60 18.38 12.58
N VAL A 67 -4.72 17.37 13.44
CA VAL A 67 -5.92 16.53 13.54
C VAL A 67 -7.14 17.37 13.91
N ALA A 68 -7.02 18.31 14.85
CA ALA A 68 -8.12 19.19 15.25
C ALA A 68 -8.60 20.10 14.11
N THR A 69 -7.74 20.46 13.16
CA THR A 69 -8.09 21.31 12.01
C THR A 69 -8.97 20.58 10.99
N TYR A 70 -8.83 19.25 10.87
CA TYR A 70 -9.58 18.42 9.92
C TYR A 70 -10.66 17.57 10.58
N ARG A 71 -10.72 17.57 11.91
CA ARG A 71 -11.74 16.86 12.68
C ARG A 71 -12.96 17.78 12.78
N ASP A 72 -14.11 17.21 12.46
CA ASP A 72 -15.43 17.84 12.26
C ASP A 72 -15.65 18.33 10.81
N ASP A 73 -16.75 17.89 10.21
CA ASP A 73 -17.14 18.11 8.80
C ASP A 73 -17.49 19.59 8.50
N ASP A 74 -16.54 20.50 8.61
CA ASP A 74 -16.62 21.80 7.93
C ASP A 74 -15.44 21.91 6.96
N PRO A 75 -15.67 21.82 5.63
CA PRO A 75 -14.59 21.97 4.68
C PRO A 75 -13.95 23.36 4.85
N PRO A 76 -12.60 23.49 4.82
CA PRO A 76 -11.98 24.79 4.85
C PRO A 76 -12.52 25.62 3.68
N ALA A 77 -13.01 26.82 3.98
CA ALA A 77 -13.71 27.71 3.07
C ALA A 77 -12.83 28.31 1.93
N ASP A 78 -11.71 27.68 1.58
CA ASP A 78 -10.67 28.28 0.72
C ASP A 78 -10.36 27.50 -0.57
N ASP A 79 -11.16 26.47 -0.91
CA ASP A 79 -11.09 25.79 -2.22
C ASP A 79 -12.30 26.09 -3.12
N ALA A 80 -12.96 27.23 -2.89
CA ALA A 80 -14.02 27.78 -3.73
C ALA A 80 -13.70 29.20 -4.22
N ALA A 81 -12.52 29.40 -4.84
CA ALA A 81 -12.24 30.55 -5.71
C ALA A 81 -11.13 30.24 -6.72
#